data_AF-D3J832-F1
#
_entry.id   AF-D3J832-F1
#
_cell.length_a   1.000
_cell.length_b   1.000
_cell.length_c   1.000
_cell.angle_alpha   90.00
_cell.angle_beta   90.00
_cell.angle_gamma   90.00
#
_symmetry.space_group_name_H-M   'P 1'
#
loop_
_entity.id
_entity.type
_entity.pdbx_description
1 polymer ?
#
loop_
_entity_poly.entity_id
_entity_poly.type
_entity_poly.pdbx_seq_one_letter_code
_entity_poly.pdbx_strand_id
1 'polypeptide(L)'
;MQVFGMIIVFLISLFFIFIFYLVLFFMSLKFGGLLKVNSFESGFLSSKKIQNSFSIHFFVIMMMFVVFDLEVVMFLGLLVSDLSSLIGFFFLFFFVLIGFYMEWFYGKLIWVI
;
A
#
# COMPACT_ATOMS: atom_id res chain seq x y z
N MET A 1 17.19 -23.42 -7.67
CA MET A 1 17.96 -22.59 -8.62
C MET A 1 17.29 -21.25 -8.93
N GLN A 2 16.01 -21.21 -9.35
CA GLN A 2 15.32 -19.94 -9.66
C GLN A 2 15.21 -18.97 -8.47
N VAL A 3 14.84 -19.46 -7.29
CA VAL A 3 14.75 -18.63 -6.05
C VAL A 3 16.10 -18.00 -5.69
N PHE A 4 17.20 -18.73 -5.87
CA PHE A 4 18.55 -18.20 -5.62
C PHE A 4 18.90 -17.05 -6.58
N GLY A 5 18.51 -17.16 -7.84
CA GLY A 5 18.64 -16.06 -8.82
C GLY A 5 17.85 -14.81 -8.42
N MET A 6 16.62 -14.98 -7.94
CA MET A 6 15.79 -13.85 -7.46
C MET A 6 16.43 -13.15 -6.26
N ILE A 7 17.00 -13.91 -5.32
CA ILE A 7 17.69 -13.37 -4.14
C ILE A 7 18.92 -12.56 -4.57
N ILE A 8 19.70 -13.04 -5.53
CA ILE A 8 20.87 -12.33 -6.06
C ILE A 8 20.46 -11.00 -6.69
N VAL A 9 19.42 -10.99 -7.53
CA VAL A 9 18.93 -9.76 -8.16
C VAL A 9 18.46 -8.74 -7.12
N PHE A 10 17.76 -9.18 -6.08
CA PHE A 10 17.31 -8.32 -4.99
C PHE A 10 18.48 -7.72 -4.19
N LEU A 11 19.53 -8.51 -3.92
CA LEU A 11 20.72 -8.01 -3.23
C LEU A 11 21.50 -6.99 -4.08
N ILE A 12 21.59 -7.22 -5.38
CA ILE A 12 22.23 -6.29 -6.33
C ILE A 12 21.48 -4.97 -6.38
N SER A 13 20.13 -4.99 -6.43
CA SER A 13 19.34 -3.76 -6.48
C SER A 13 19.48 -2.93 -5.20
N LEU A 14 19.45 -3.57 -4.02
CA LEU A 14 19.71 -2.89 -2.75
C LEU A 14 21.11 -2.29 -2.68
N PHE A 15 22.11 -3.01 -3.18
CA PHE A 15 23.49 -2.54 -3.23
C PHE A 15 23.64 -1.28 -4.09
N PHE A 16 22.99 -1.25 -5.26
CA PHE A 16 22.99 -0.06 -6.11
C PHE A 16 22.29 1.14 -5.47
N ILE A 17 21.13 0.95 -4.82
CA ILE A 17 20.43 2.02 -4.10
C ILE A 17 21.34 2.62 -3.02
N PHE A 18 22.04 1.77 -2.28
CA PHE A 18 22.97 2.20 -1.25
C PHE A 18 24.17 2.97 -1.81
N ILE A 19 24.78 2.48 -2.90
CA ILE A 19 25.87 3.19 -3.58
C ILE A 19 25.43 4.55 -4.09
N PHE A 20 24.29 4.62 -4.79
CA PHE A 20 23.80 5.89 -5.33
C PHE A 20 23.49 6.88 -4.21
N TYR A 21 22.88 6.41 -3.12
CA TYR A 21 22.66 7.25 -1.94
C TYR A 21 23.98 7.79 -1.37
N LEU A 22 25.01 6.94 -1.21
CA LEU A 22 26.32 7.36 -0.72
C LEU A 22 27.00 8.37 -1.66
N VAL A 23 27.00 8.10 -2.96
CA VAL A 23 27.58 9.01 -3.96
C VAL A 23 26.90 10.38 -3.90
N LEU A 24 25.56 10.41 -3.87
CA LEU A 24 24.80 11.65 -3.73
C LEU A 24 25.10 12.35 -2.40
N PHE A 25 25.21 11.59 -1.30
CA PHE A 25 25.52 12.14 0.00
C PHE A 25 26.89 12.83 0.02
N PHE A 26 27.91 12.21 -0.57
CA PHE A 26 29.27 12.77 -0.66
C PHE A 26 29.38 13.92 -1.67
N MET A 27 28.66 13.87 -2.80
CA MET A 27 28.65 14.95 -3.78
C MET A 27 27.81 16.17 -3.34
N SER A 28 26.85 15.99 -2.44
CA SER A 28 25.93 17.06 -2.06
C SER A 28 26.60 18.18 -1.24
N LEU A 29 26.46 19.42 -1.71
CA LEU A 29 26.84 20.62 -0.95
C LEU A 29 25.72 20.96 0.06
N LYS A 30 25.95 20.67 1.33
CA LYS A 30 24.98 20.86 2.41
C LYS A 30 25.13 22.22 3.09
N PHE A 31 24.47 23.23 2.55
CA PHE A 31 24.31 24.51 3.24
C PHE A 31 23.10 24.46 4.19
N GLY A 32 23.35 24.55 5.49
CA GLY A 32 22.35 24.43 6.57
C GLY A 32 21.65 25.74 6.94
N GLY A 33 21.25 26.54 5.96
CA GLY A 33 20.50 27.77 6.25
C GLY A 33 19.13 27.46 6.86
N LEU A 34 18.75 28.17 7.94
CA LEU A 34 17.48 27.96 8.65
C LEU A 34 16.25 27.96 7.72
N LEU A 35 16.24 28.84 6.72
CA LEU A 35 15.15 28.94 5.73
C LEU A 35 15.09 27.74 4.77
N LYS A 36 16.19 27.03 4.55
CA LYS A 36 16.24 25.82 3.70
C LYS A 36 15.77 24.57 4.46
N VAL A 37 15.90 24.56 5.78
CA VAL A 37 15.52 23.45 6.66
C VAL A 37 14.06 23.58 7.13
N ASN A 38 13.49 24.79 7.13
CA ASN A 38 12.10 25.01 7.47
C ASN A 38 11.13 24.40 6.45
N SER A 39 9.99 23.94 6.94
CA SER A 39 8.88 23.46 6.11
C SER A 39 8.39 24.54 5.15
N PHE A 40 7.97 24.11 3.95
CA PHE A 40 7.41 24.99 2.93
C PHE A 40 6.04 25.51 3.35
N GLU A 41 6.02 26.53 4.20
CA GLU A 41 4.85 27.34 4.51
C GLU A 41 5.33 28.73 4.91
N SER A 42 5.98 29.47 3.99
CA SER A 42 6.23 30.93 4.07
C SER A 42 6.21 31.58 5.48
N GLY A 43 7.04 31.09 6.42
CA GLY A 43 7.14 31.66 7.77
C GLY A 43 5.97 31.42 8.74
N PHE A 44 4.99 30.59 8.39
CA PHE A 44 4.01 30.09 9.35
C PHE A 44 4.68 29.10 10.29
N LEU A 45 4.47 29.28 11.59
CA LEU A 45 4.77 28.25 12.57
C LEU A 45 3.96 27.02 12.16
N SER A 46 4.62 25.87 11.98
CA SER A 46 4.00 24.55 11.82
C SER A 46 3.28 24.10 13.12
N SER A 47 2.65 25.04 13.82
CA SER A 47 1.87 24.85 15.02
C SER A 47 0.40 24.85 14.66
N LYS A 48 -0.01 23.86 13.87
CA LYS A 48 -1.27 23.21 14.17
C LYS A 48 -0.90 21.82 14.64
N LYS A 49 -1.18 21.57 15.92
CA LYS A 49 -1.18 20.22 16.48
C LYS A 49 -1.84 19.30 15.44
N ILE A 50 -1.31 18.09 15.30
CA ILE A 50 -1.92 16.99 14.55
C ILE A 50 -3.22 16.61 15.28
N GLN A 51 -4.21 17.50 15.21
CA GLN A 51 -5.55 17.42 15.76
C GLN A 51 -6.57 17.50 14.63
N ASN A 52 -6.13 17.50 13.36
CA ASN A 52 -6.98 16.95 12.33
C ASN A 52 -6.99 15.45 12.56
N SER A 53 -8.05 14.99 13.24
CA SER A 53 -8.48 13.61 13.19
C SER A 53 -8.36 13.13 11.74
N PHE A 54 -7.48 12.16 11.51
CA PHE A 54 -7.40 11.49 10.21
C PHE A 54 -8.81 11.06 9.80
N SER A 55 -9.14 11.24 8.51
CA SER A 55 -10.48 10.88 8.07
C SER A 55 -10.69 9.38 8.24
N ILE A 56 -11.78 9.02 8.90
CA ILE A 56 -12.19 7.61 9.13
C ILE A 56 -12.33 6.88 7.78
N HIS A 57 -12.56 7.60 6.69
CA HIS A 57 -12.58 7.07 5.33
C HIS A 57 -11.29 6.33 4.95
N PHE A 58 -10.11 6.86 5.25
CA PHE A 58 -8.86 6.15 4.93
C PHE A 58 -8.73 4.84 5.71
N PHE A 59 -9.21 4.82 6.96
CA PHE A 59 -9.23 3.61 7.76
C PHE A 59 -10.20 2.56 7.19
N VAL A 60 -11.39 2.98 6.75
CA VAL A 60 -12.38 2.07 6.13
C VAL A 60 -11.84 1.47 4.83
N ILE A 61 -11.18 2.29 3.99
CA ILE A 61 -10.55 1.80 2.74
C ILE A 61 -9.45 0.78 3.05
N MET A 62 -8.61 1.03 4.06
CA MET A 62 -7.56 0.08 4.47
C MET A 62 -8.15 -1.25 4.97
N MET A 63 -9.22 -1.21 5.77
CA MET A 63 -9.91 -2.41 6.23
C MET A 63 -10.50 -3.21 5.06
N MET A 64 -11.15 -2.54 4.10
CA MET A 64 -11.66 -3.19 2.89
C MET A 64 -10.54 -3.85 2.10
N PHE A 65 -9.42 -3.15 1.89
CA PHE A 65 -8.27 -3.69 1.16
C PHE A 65 -7.75 -4.99 1.79
N VAL A 66 -7.62 -5.05 3.12
CA VAL A 66 -7.15 -6.26 3.82
C VAL A 66 -8.13 -7.43 3.63
N VAL A 67 -9.44 -7.18 3.70
CA VAL A 67 -10.45 -8.23 3.50
C VAL A 67 -10.42 -8.74 2.05
N PHE A 68 -10.41 -7.83 1.07
CA PHE A 68 -10.34 -8.21 -0.35
C PHE A 68 -9.04 -8.94 -0.70
N ASP A 69 -7.90 -8.58 -0.11
CA ASP A 69 -6.63 -9.29 -0.33
C ASP A 69 -6.69 -10.74 0.18
N LEU A 70 -7.30 -10.96 1.35
CA LEU A 70 -7.54 -12.32 1.87
C LEU A 70 -8.47 -13.14 0.97
N GLU A 71 -9.51 -12.51 0.40
CA GLU A 71 -10.41 -13.18 -0.56
C GLU A 71 -9.68 -13.61 -1.84
N VAL A 72 -8.78 -12.77 -2.36
CA VAL A 72 -7.95 -13.10 -3.53
C VAL A 72 -7.00 -14.26 -3.22
N VAL A 73 -6.40 -14.31 -2.03
CA VAL A 73 -5.57 -15.45 -1.59
C VAL A 73 -6.39 -16.74 -1.53
N MET A 74 -7.63 -16.69 -1.02
CA MET A 74 -8.54 -17.85 -1.02
C MET A 74 -8.88 -18.31 -2.45
N PHE A 75 -9.08 -17.38 -3.38
CA PHE A 75 -9.27 -17.69 -4.80
C PHE A 75 -8.07 -18.40 -5.43
N LEU A 76 -6.86 -17.91 -5.17
CA LEU A 76 -5.63 -18.55 -5.65
C LEU A 76 -5.49 -19.98 -5.10
N GLY A 77 -5.84 -20.19 -3.83
CA GLY A 77 -5.85 -21.52 -3.22
C GLY A 77 -6.80 -22.50 -3.92
N LEU A 78 -8.00 -22.04 -4.31
CA LEU A 78 -8.93 -22.86 -5.08
C LEU A 78 -8.42 -23.19 -6.48
N LEU A 79 -7.76 -22.25 -7.18
CA LEU A 79 -7.23 -22.48 -8.52
C LEU A 79 -6.14 -23.56 -8.55
N VAL A 80 -5.42 -23.77 -7.45
CA VAL A 80 -4.41 -24.82 -7.30
C VAL A 80 -5.06 -26.19 -6.99
N SER A 81 -6.32 -26.21 -6.54
CA SER A 81 -7.05 -27.45 -6.22
C SER A 81 -7.70 -28.07 -7.46
N ASP A 82 -7.97 -29.38 -7.41
CA ASP A 82 -8.54 -30.16 -8.53
C ASP A 82 -9.86 -29.57 -9.07
N LEU A 83 -10.16 -29.88 -10.34
CA LEU A 83 -11.37 -29.46 -11.08
C LEU A 83 -12.70 -29.77 -10.38
N SER A 84 -12.73 -30.66 -9.40
CA SER A 84 -13.90 -30.93 -8.54
C SER A 84 -14.27 -29.74 -7.64
N SER A 85 -13.42 -28.73 -7.51
CA SER A 85 -13.64 -27.52 -6.70
C SER A 85 -14.43 -26.41 -7.42
N LEU A 86 -14.94 -26.64 -8.63
CA LEU A 86 -15.75 -25.66 -9.39
C LEU A 86 -16.92 -25.09 -8.59
N ILE A 87 -17.58 -25.92 -7.78
CA ILE A 87 -18.66 -25.49 -6.89
C ILE A 87 -18.13 -24.52 -5.81
N GLY A 88 -16.98 -24.81 -5.21
CA GLY A 88 -16.32 -23.92 -4.25
C GLY A 88 -15.93 -22.58 -4.88
N PHE A 89 -15.46 -22.60 -6.14
CA PHE A 89 -15.17 -21.39 -6.89
C PHE A 89 -16.41 -20.50 -7.07
N PHE A 90 -17.54 -21.06 -7.52
CA PHE A 90 -18.76 -20.27 -7.67
C PHE A 90 -19.28 -19.74 -6.34
N PHE A 91 -19.21 -20.52 -5.25
CA PHE A 91 -19.60 -20.05 -3.92
C PHE A 91 -18.76 -18.88 -3.45
N LEU A 92 -17.42 -18.98 -3.55
CA LEU A 92 -16.53 -17.88 -3.18
C LEU A 92 -16.71 -16.66 -4.09
N PHE A 93 -16.94 -16.88 -5.38
CA PHE A 93 -17.23 -15.79 -6.32
C PHE A 93 -18.50 -15.02 -6.02
N PHE A 94 -19.60 -15.71 -5.73
CA PHE A 94 -20.82 -15.02 -5.30
C PHE A 94 -20.65 -14.35 -3.93
N PHE A 95 -19.90 -14.95 -3.01
CA PHE A 95 -19.59 -14.35 -1.71
C PHE A 95 -18.88 -13.00 -1.87
N VAL A 96 -17.81 -12.93 -2.68
CA VAL A 96 -17.06 -11.69 -2.94
C VAL A 96 -17.93 -10.65 -3.65
N LEU A 97 -18.70 -11.05 -4.67
CA LEU A 97 -19.58 -10.14 -5.39
C LEU A 97 -20.66 -9.52 -4.49
N ILE A 98 -21.26 -10.33 -3.61
CA ILE A 98 -22.26 -9.86 -2.65
C ILE A 98 -21.62 -8.95 -1.60
N GLY A 99 -20.45 -9.30 -1.08
CA GLY A 99 -19.70 -8.47 -0.15
C GLY A 99 -19.43 -7.07 -0.73
N PHE A 100 -18.90 -7.02 -1.95
CA PHE A 100 -18.65 -5.77 -2.66
C PHE A 100 -19.92 -4.96 -2.93
N TYR A 101 -21.00 -5.61 -3.37
CA TYR A 101 -22.28 -4.94 -3.60
C TYR A 101 -22.85 -4.31 -2.33
N MET A 102 -22.79 -5.03 -1.20
CA MET A 102 -23.23 -4.53 0.10
C MET A 102 -22.42 -3.29 0.52
N GLU A 103 -21.09 -3.34 0.40
CA GLU A 103 -20.23 -2.22 0.76
C GLU A 103 -20.47 -0.98 -0.11
N TRP A 104 -20.72 -1.17 -1.41
CA TRP A 104 -21.13 -0.10 -2.31
C TRP A 104 -22.46 0.51 -1.89
N PHE A 105 -23.46 -0.32 -1.59
CA PHE A 105 -24.79 0.14 -1.18
C PHE A 105 -24.75 0.95 0.13
N TYR A 106 -23.88 0.58 1.07
CA TYR A 106 -23.66 1.35 2.30
C TYR A 106 -22.91 2.67 2.10
N GLY A 107 -22.49 3.00 0.87
CA GLY A 107 -21.88 4.28 0.54
C GLY A 107 -20.51 4.50 1.18
N LYS A 108 -19.88 3.46 1.73
CA LYS A 108 -18.54 3.52 2.32
C LYS A 108 -17.45 3.90 1.30
N LEU A 109 -17.75 3.68 0.02
CA LEU A 109 -16.90 3.99 -1.13
C LEU A 109 -17.17 5.38 -1.74
N ILE A 110 -18.22 6.09 -1.33
CA ILE A 110 -18.48 7.44 -1.83
C ILE A 110 -17.55 8.41 -1.11
N TRP A 111 -16.70 9.06 -1.89
CA TRP A 111 -15.94 10.21 -1.44
C TRP A 111 -16.79 11.46 -1.66
N VAL A 112 -17.29 12.05 -0.57
CA VAL A 112 -17.82 13.42 -0.62
C VAL A 112 -16.62 14.34 -0.39
N ILE A 113 -16.33 15.16 -1.41
CA ILE A 113 -15.31 16.22 -1.36
C ILE A 113 -15.71 17.28 -0.35
#